data_AF-A0A1M6H491-F1
#
_entry.id   AF-A0A1M6H491-F1
#
_cell.length_a   1.000
_cell.length_b   1.000
_cell.length_c   1.000
_cell.angle_alpha   90.00
_cell.angle_beta   90.00
_cell.angle_gamma   90.00
#
_symmetry.space_group_name_H-M   'P 1'
#
loop_
_entity.id
_entity.type
_entity.pdbx_description
1 polymer ?
#
loop_
_entity_poly.entity_id
_entity_poly.type
_entity_poly.pdbx_seq_one_letter_code
_entity_poly.pdbx_strand_id
1 'polypeptide(L)'
;MAEVINMPRLSDTMEEGVVAKWLKQKGDKVEEGDILAEIETDKATMEFESFSEGTLLYIGIEEGEGAPVDSLLAIIGEEGEDISDLINGNGNGKSSDSSEEETEEPKEDSSADSSEENSEASAEIPEGVEVVTMPRLSDTMEEGTVASWLKKEGDKVEEGDILAEIETDKATMEFESFYSGTLLHIGIAEGEGAPVDSLLAIIGPEGTDVSGILSGGTPKAKSTSSSKEESSSKEETTEAQQEETTSNTGDRIFASPLAKKMAEEKGINLQNVKGSGENGRIVKKDIENFKPSEKSSTATSAKEETKKEAPKAAQTYVPAGEESFDEIKNSQMRKTIAKRLSESKYSAPHYYLTIEVDMENAIASRKQINEMPDVRVSFNDMVIKASAMALRKHPQVNSQWTADSMKIAKHINMGVAVAVDEGLVVPVLKFADQMSMTQIGGNVKELAGKARNKKLQPKEMEGSTFTVSNLGMFGITEFTSIINQPNSAILSVGAIVEKPVVKNGAIQVGNTMKLTLACDHRTVDGATGAQFLQTLKTYLENPVTMLA
;
A
#
# COMPACT_ATOMS: atom_id res chain seq x y z
N MET A 1 -6.93 40.60 24.30
CA MET A 1 -7.91 39.50 24.51
C MET A 1 -7.16 38.20 24.41
N ALA A 2 -6.87 37.60 25.56
CA ALA A 2 -6.05 36.41 25.65
C ALA A 2 -6.73 35.18 25.00
N GLU A 3 -6.05 34.59 24.03
CA GLU A 3 -6.50 33.41 23.28
C GLU A 3 -5.96 32.12 23.89
N VAL A 4 -6.81 31.11 23.95
CA VAL A 4 -6.50 29.77 24.46
C VAL A 4 -6.00 28.90 23.34
N ILE A 5 -4.72 28.53 23.39
CA ILE A 5 -4.09 27.62 22.45
C ILE A 5 -4.19 26.20 23.00
N ASN A 6 -4.90 25.32 22.29
CA ASN A 6 -5.06 23.92 22.66
C ASN A 6 -4.05 23.00 21.96
N MET A 7 -3.84 21.80 22.50
CA MET A 7 -3.01 20.73 21.94
C MET A 7 -3.51 20.36 20.53
N PRO A 8 -2.73 20.67 19.48
CA PRO A 8 -3.16 20.47 18.09
C PRO A 8 -3.16 18.99 17.71
N ARG A 9 -4.00 18.63 16.73
CA ARG A 9 -3.92 17.34 16.05
C ARG A 9 -2.90 17.40 14.92
N LEU A 10 -1.68 16.94 15.18
CA LEU A 10 -0.57 16.91 14.21
C LEU A 10 -0.49 15.59 13.41
N SER A 11 -1.29 14.58 13.76
CA SER A 11 -1.39 13.30 13.06
C SER A 11 -2.85 12.84 13.01
N ASP A 12 -3.30 12.24 11.89
CA ASP A 12 -4.66 11.71 11.75
C ASP A 12 -5.01 10.64 12.80
N THR A 13 -4.00 9.99 13.38
CA THR A 13 -4.13 8.96 14.42
C THR A 13 -3.75 9.44 15.83
N MET A 14 -3.52 10.74 16.01
CA MET A 14 -3.15 11.34 17.29
C MET A 14 -4.37 11.52 18.21
N GLU A 15 -4.38 10.82 19.35
CA GLU A 15 -5.33 11.03 20.46
C GLU A 15 -4.68 11.80 21.62
N GLU A 16 -3.37 11.62 21.85
CA GLU A 16 -2.54 12.31 22.84
C GLU A 16 -1.22 12.76 22.20
N GLY A 17 -0.61 13.82 22.75
CA GLY A 17 0.69 14.35 22.34
C GLY A 17 1.57 14.72 23.53
N VAL A 18 2.89 14.58 23.39
CA VAL A 18 3.88 14.94 24.42
C VAL A 18 4.61 16.20 23.99
N VAL A 19 4.72 17.21 24.87
CA VAL A 19 5.53 18.39 24.55
C VAL A 19 7.00 18.04 24.73
N ALA A 20 7.69 17.74 23.63
CA ALA A 20 9.08 17.29 23.64
C ALA A 20 10.04 18.40 24.09
N LYS A 21 9.78 19.65 23.67
CA LYS A 21 10.57 20.83 24.06
C LYS A 21 9.83 22.15 23.80
N TRP A 22 9.92 23.11 24.71
CA TRP A 22 9.46 24.49 24.45
C TRP A 22 10.56 25.32 23.75
N LEU A 23 10.19 26.08 22.72
CA LEU A 23 11.07 26.99 21.97
C LEU A 23 10.86 28.47 22.35
N LYS A 24 9.65 28.83 22.79
CA LYS A 24 9.30 30.12 23.41
C LYS A 24 9.09 29.94 24.93
N GLN A 25 9.44 30.94 25.73
CA GLN A 25 9.24 30.96 27.18
C GLN A 25 8.10 31.92 27.57
N LYS A 26 7.54 31.73 28.78
CA LYS A 26 6.51 32.63 29.31
C LYS A 26 7.06 34.06 29.42
N GLY A 27 6.42 35.00 28.73
CA GLY A 27 6.84 36.39 28.58
C GLY A 27 7.53 36.72 27.26
N ASP A 28 7.86 35.72 26.43
CA ASP A 28 8.35 35.96 25.07
C ASP A 28 7.23 36.45 24.14
N LYS A 29 7.61 37.21 23.12
CA LYS A 29 6.72 37.59 22.02
C LYS A 29 6.59 36.47 20.99
N VAL A 30 5.41 36.40 20.42
CA VAL A 30 4.99 35.46 19.36
C VAL A 30 4.41 36.28 18.21
N GLU A 31 4.93 36.08 17.01
CA GLU A 31 4.38 36.59 15.75
C GLU A 31 3.65 35.44 15.01
N GLU A 32 2.73 35.73 14.09
CA GLU A 32 2.11 34.67 13.27
C GLU A 32 3.19 33.96 12.45
N GLY A 33 3.26 32.62 12.56
CA GLY A 33 4.34 31.80 12.00
C GLY A 33 5.51 31.49 12.95
N ASP A 34 5.52 31.97 14.20
CA ASP A 34 6.53 31.59 15.20
C ASP A 34 6.34 30.14 15.67
N ILE A 35 7.43 29.36 15.71
CA ILE A 35 7.40 28.01 16.31
C ILE A 35 7.44 28.12 17.85
N LEU A 36 6.41 27.59 18.51
CA LEU A 36 6.24 27.63 19.95
C LEU A 36 6.94 26.47 20.66
N ALA A 37 6.80 25.25 20.13
CA ALA A 37 7.25 24.01 20.77
C ALA A 37 7.48 22.88 19.74
N GLU A 38 8.27 21.89 20.13
CA GLU A 38 8.36 20.58 19.49
C GLU A 38 7.39 19.63 20.20
N ILE A 39 6.49 18.97 19.45
CA ILE A 39 5.49 18.04 19.98
C ILE A 39 5.74 16.63 19.41
N GLU A 40 5.93 15.65 20.28
CA GLU A 40 6.07 14.24 19.92
C GLU A 40 4.69 13.59 19.74
N THR A 41 4.50 12.97 18.57
CA THR A 41 3.27 12.26 18.17
C THR A 41 3.53 10.76 18.05
N ASP A 42 2.47 9.99 17.77
CA ASP A 42 2.54 8.56 17.48
C ASP A 42 3.21 8.19 16.12
N LYS A 43 3.85 9.16 15.45
CA LYS A 43 4.55 9.01 14.16
C LYS A 43 5.92 9.70 14.13
N ALA A 44 6.01 10.93 14.62
CA ALA A 44 7.21 11.76 14.60
C ALA A 44 7.13 12.90 15.63
N THR A 45 8.28 13.50 15.97
CA THR A 45 8.31 14.85 16.56
C THR A 45 8.04 15.87 15.46
N MET A 46 7.16 16.82 15.72
CA MET A 46 6.74 17.87 14.78
C MET A 46 6.82 19.24 15.46
N GLU A 47 7.18 20.26 14.68
CA GLU A 47 7.25 21.64 15.14
C GLU A 47 5.83 22.26 15.13
N PHE A 48 5.44 22.93 16.22
CA PHE A 48 4.14 23.58 16.36
C PHE A 48 4.26 25.09 16.17
N GLU A 49 3.69 25.55 15.06
CA GLU A 49 3.63 26.94 14.60
C GLU A 49 2.43 27.69 15.21
N SER A 50 2.61 28.96 15.57
CA SER A 50 1.54 29.79 16.12
C SER A 50 0.76 30.53 15.03
N PHE A 51 -0.57 30.45 15.12
CA PHE A 51 -1.52 31.24 14.33
C PHE A 51 -1.97 32.54 15.04
N SER A 52 -1.37 32.87 16.20
CA SER A 52 -1.83 33.94 17.09
C SER A 52 -0.67 34.85 17.50
N GLU A 53 -0.72 36.13 17.12
CA GLU A 53 0.26 37.12 17.58
C GLU A 53 0.03 37.55 19.05
N GLY A 54 1.10 37.87 19.78
CA GLY A 54 1.01 38.40 21.14
C GLY A 54 2.20 38.11 22.03
N THR A 55 1.94 37.93 23.32
CA THR A 55 2.92 37.51 24.34
C THR A 55 2.48 36.18 24.94
N LEU A 56 3.41 35.24 25.15
CA LEU A 56 3.10 33.93 25.75
C LEU A 56 2.84 34.09 27.26
N LEU A 57 1.57 34.18 27.65
CA LEU A 57 1.14 34.48 29.03
C LEU A 57 1.13 33.24 29.93
N TYR A 58 0.91 32.05 29.38
CA TYR A 58 0.84 30.80 30.13
C TYR A 58 1.25 29.59 29.28
N ILE A 59 1.85 28.61 29.95
CA ILE A 59 2.16 27.28 29.44
C ILE A 59 1.35 26.31 30.31
N GLY A 60 0.50 25.49 29.68
CA GLY A 60 -0.41 24.57 30.37
C GLY A 60 0.11 23.16 30.57
N ILE A 61 1.13 22.77 29.79
CA ILE A 61 1.74 21.44 29.78
C ILE A 61 3.27 21.62 29.84
N GLU A 62 3.93 21.00 30.82
CA GLU A 62 5.38 21.13 31.00
C GLU A 62 6.18 20.28 29.99
N GLU A 63 7.48 20.59 29.83
CA GLU A 63 8.37 19.84 28.93
C GLU A 63 8.54 18.38 29.40
N GLY A 64 8.23 17.44 28.52
CA GLY A 64 8.16 16.01 28.79
C GLY A 64 6.81 15.50 29.32
N GLU A 65 5.81 16.37 29.48
CA GLU A 65 4.45 15.98 29.87
C GLU A 65 3.55 15.73 28.64
N GLY A 66 2.61 14.79 28.77
CA GLY A 66 1.69 14.36 27.71
C GLY A 66 0.24 14.67 28.05
N ALA A 67 -0.52 15.09 27.04
CA ALA A 67 -1.93 15.46 27.20
C ALA A 67 -2.76 15.08 25.95
N PRO A 68 -4.08 14.87 26.09
CA PRO A 68 -4.96 14.62 24.96
C PRO A 68 -5.06 15.83 24.01
N VAL A 69 -5.37 15.56 22.75
CA VAL A 69 -5.77 16.59 21.77
C VAL A 69 -6.93 17.44 22.33
N ASP A 70 -6.99 18.72 21.95
CA ASP A 70 -7.95 19.72 22.45
C ASP A 70 -7.79 20.14 23.93
N SER A 71 -6.73 19.70 24.64
CA SER A 71 -6.38 20.18 25.99
C SER A 71 -5.62 21.51 25.98
N LEU A 72 -5.67 22.28 27.07
CA LEU A 72 -4.99 23.59 27.19
C LEU A 72 -3.46 23.45 27.11
N LEU A 73 -2.86 23.90 26.01
CA LEU A 73 -1.42 23.87 25.78
C LEU A 73 -0.74 25.20 26.20
N ALA A 74 -1.33 26.34 25.83
CA ALA A 74 -0.80 27.67 26.15
C ALA A 74 -1.90 28.74 26.15
N ILE A 75 -1.57 29.95 26.62
CA ILE A 75 -2.38 31.16 26.46
C ILE A 75 -1.50 32.28 25.93
N ILE A 76 -1.92 32.93 24.84
CA ILE A 76 -1.24 34.07 24.20
C ILE A 76 -2.13 35.31 24.33
N GLY A 77 -1.58 36.48 24.64
CA GLY A 77 -2.37 37.70 24.81
C GLY A 77 -1.54 38.96 25.03
N GLU A 78 -2.17 40.02 25.53
CA GLU A 78 -1.51 41.30 25.78
C GLU A 78 -0.62 41.26 27.05
N GLU A 79 0.48 42.02 27.04
CA GLU A 79 1.47 42.01 28.13
C GLU A 79 0.87 42.54 29.45
N GLY A 80 0.49 41.62 30.34
CA GLY A 80 -0.15 41.93 31.63
C GLY A 80 -1.67 41.71 31.69
N GLU A 81 -2.26 41.08 30.67
CA GLU A 81 -3.67 40.68 30.66
C GLU A 81 -4.00 39.61 31.73
N ASP A 82 -5.16 39.70 32.39
CA ASP A 82 -5.56 38.76 33.45
C ASP A 82 -6.19 37.49 32.87
N ILE A 83 -5.48 36.38 33.02
CA ILE A 83 -5.83 35.05 32.50
C ILE A 83 -6.46 34.13 33.57
N SER A 84 -6.78 34.66 34.76
CA SER A 84 -7.25 33.87 35.90
C SER A 84 -8.51 33.04 35.61
N ASP A 85 -9.43 33.57 34.82
CA ASP A 85 -10.68 32.86 34.46
C ASP A 85 -10.45 31.74 33.43
N LEU A 86 -9.43 31.87 32.56
CA LEU A 86 -9.10 30.88 31.53
C LEU A 86 -8.45 29.62 32.13
N ILE A 87 -7.54 29.78 33.10
CA ILE A 87 -6.84 28.66 33.74
C ILE A 87 -7.79 27.77 34.56
N ASN A 88 -8.86 28.34 35.13
CA ASN A 88 -9.80 27.61 35.98
C ASN A 88 -10.91 26.86 35.21
N GLY A 89 -10.95 26.95 33.87
CA GLY A 89 -12.10 26.49 33.07
C GLY A 89 -12.25 24.98 32.87
N ASN A 90 -11.18 24.17 32.99
CA ASN A 90 -11.21 22.78 32.52
C ASN A 90 -11.50 21.75 33.63
N GLY A 91 -12.79 21.54 33.94
CA GLY A 91 -13.27 20.50 34.85
C GLY A 91 -14.44 19.72 34.26
N ASN A 92 -14.16 18.52 33.72
CA ASN A 92 -15.14 17.69 32.98
C ASN A 92 -16.42 17.39 33.79
N GLY A 93 -17.55 18.00 33.42
CA GLY A 93 -18.82 17.92 34.14
C GLY A 93 -20.04 18.16 33.24
N LYS A 94 -21.08 17.33 33.40
CA LYS A 94 -22.20 17.19 32.44
C LYS A 94 -23.56 17.37 33.11
N SER A 95 -24.28 18.48 32.88
CA SER A 95 -25.76 18.56 32.92
C SER A 95 -26.37 19.94 32.56
N SER A 96 -27.49 19.91 31.82
CA SER A 96 -28.71 20.77 31.90
C SER A 96 -28.65 22.31 31.86
N ASP A 97 -29.07 22.85 30.70
CA ASP A 97 -30.39 23.53 30.50
C ASP A 97 -30.77 24.81 31.27
N SER A 98 -30.80 25.96 30.57
CA SER A 98 -31.90 26.96 30.66
C SER A 98 -31.88 28.04 29.55
N SER A 99 -32.86 27.98 28.63
CA SER A 99 -33.69 29.08 28.04
C SER A 99 -33.15 30.43 27.49
N GLU A 100 -33.87 30.93 26.45
CA GLU A 100 -34.00 32.33 25.96
C GLU A 100 -32.81 32.91 25.14
N GLU A 101 -32.94 33.23 23.84
CA GLU A 101 -33.65 34.33 23.12
C GLU A 101 -32.80 35.63 23.01
N GLU A 102 -32.74 36.41 21.92
CA GLU A 102 -33.24 36.31 20.52
C GLU A 102 -32.50 37.35 19.63
N THR A 103 -32.29 37.12 18.31
CA THR A 103 -31.86 38.12 17.27
C THR A 103 -30.50 38.86 17.46
N GLU A 104 -29.91 39.61 16.50
CA GLU A 104 -30.22 39.92 15.08
C GLU A 104 -28.90 40.08 14.28
N GLU A 105 -28.89 39.70 13.00
CA GLU A 105 -28.00 40.28 11.96
C GLU A 105 -28.63 41.61 11.47
N PRO A 106 -27.94 42.62 10.88
CA PRO A 106 -27.22 42.36 9.62
C PRO A 106 -26.11 43.36 9.17
N LYS A 107 -25.59 43.07 7.96
CA LYS A 107 -25.21 44.00 6.86
C LYS A 107 -23.77 44.46 6.62
N GLU A 108 -23.42 44.30 5.35
CA GLU A 108 -22.43 44.99 4.54
C GLU A 108 -22.59 46.53 4.57
N ASP A 109 -21.48 47.25 4.47
CA ASP A 109 -21.19 48.05 3.26
C ASP A 109 -19.65 48.16 3.08
N SER A 110 -19.19 48.97 2.15
CA SER A 110 -17.95 48.80 1.40
C SER A 110 -17.00 50.02 1.44
N SER A 111 -15.87 49.91 0.73
CA SER A 111 -14.83 50.94 0.45
C SER A 111 -13.78 51.21 1.56
N ALA A 112 -12.52 51.56 1.25
CA ALA A 112 -11.73 51.33 0.02
C ALA A 112 -10.23 51.63 0.25
N ASP A 113 -9.39 50.95 -0.53
CA ASP A 113 -8.10 51.39 -1.10
C ASP A 113 -6.94 51.85 -0.17
N SER A 114 -5.88 51.03 -0.14
CA SER A 114 -4.49 51.53 -0.16
C SER A 114 -3.51 50.48 -0.73
N SER A 115 -2.79 50.84 -1.80
CA SER A 115 -1.54 50.22 -2.28
C SER A 115 -0.37 50.44 -1.28
N GLU A 116 0.89 49.98 -1.41
CA GLU A 116 1.77 49.41 -2.46
C GLU A 116 2.86 48.58 -1.70
N GLU A 117 3.56 47.53 -2.16
CA GLU A 117 3.55 46.66 -3.36
C GLU A 117 4.42 45.39 -3.03
N ASN A 118 4.07 44.18 -3.49
CA ASN A 118 5.02 43.05 -3.59
C ASN A 118 4.62 42.07 -4.73
N SER A 119 5.59 41.42 -5.38
CA SER A 119 5.38 40.66 -6.62
C SER A 119 5.73 39.18 -6.51
N GLU A 120 4.78 38.30 -6.79
CA GLU A 120 5.05 36.89 -7.10
C GLU A 120 4.88 36.63 -8.60
N ALA A 121 5.87 35.99 -9.21
CA ALA A 121 5.90 35.73 -10.64
C ALA A 121 5.13 34.44 -10.98
N SER A 122 3.89 34.58 -11.44
CA SER A 122 3.13 33.47 -12.01
C SER A 122 3.83 32.90 -13.25
N ALA A 123 4.27 31.66 -13.20
CA ALA A 123 4.86 30.96 -14.34
C ALA A 123 3.81 30.74 -15.44
N GLU A 124 3.90 31.48 -16.54
CA GLU A 124 3.03 31.32 -17.70
C GLU A 124 3.33 29.99 -18.42
N ILE A 125 2.32 29.14 -18.63
CA ILE A 125 2.45 27.98 -19.52
C ILE A 125 2.67 28.50 -20.96
N PRO A 126 3.71 28.03 -21.69
CA PRO A 126 3.91 28.41 -23.08
C PRO A 126 2.73 28.01 -23.98
N GLU A 127 2.37 28.86 -24.94
CA GLU A 127 1.20 28.67 -25.80
C GLU A 127 1.25 27.32 -26.56
N GLY A 128 0.28 26.45 -26.28
CA GLY A 128 0.19 25.11 -26.88
C GLY A 128 0.84 23.97 -26.08
N VAL A 129 1.38 24.23 -24.88
CA VAL A 129 1.82 23.18 -23.95
C VAL A 129 0.67 22.76 -23.03
N GLU A 130 0.39 21.46 -22.97
CA GLU A 130 -0.63 20.84 -22.12
C GLU A 130 0.05 19.98 -21.04
N VAL A 131 -0.33 20.21 -19.78
CA VAL A 131 0.20 19.50 -18.61
C VAL A 131 -0.71 18.32 -18.30
N VAL A 132 -0.20 17.11 -18.47
CA VAL A 132 -0.93 15.86 -18.23
C VAL A 132 -0.64 15.40 -16.80
N THR A 133 -1.68 15.33 -15.97
CA THR A 133 -1.59 14.86 -14.59
C THR A 133 -1.95 13.38 -14.44
N MET A 134 -1.60 12.77 -13.30
CA MET A 134 -1.93 11.39 -12.94
C MET A 134 -3.46 11.21 -12.84
N PRO A 135 -4.10 10.46 -13.76
CA PRO A 135 -5.55 10.37 -13.82
C PRO A 135 -6.13 9.48 -12.71
N ARG A 136 -7.33 9.84 -12.22
CA ARG A 136 -8.10 8.98 -11.33
C ARG A 136 -8.79 7.84 -12.12
N LEU A 137 -8.08 6.73 -12.28
CA LEU A 137 -8.55 5.54 -13.00
C LEU A 137 -9.48 4.62 -12.17
N SER A 138 -9.66 4.90 -10.88
CA SER A 138 -10.69 4.24 -10.06
C SER A 138 -11.24 5.14 -8.94
N ASP A 139 -12.49 4.92 -8.54
CA ASP A 139 -13.20 5.73 -7.53
C ASP A 139 -12.51 5.74 -6.14
N THR A 140 -11.61 4.78 -5.88
CA THR A 140 -10.81 4.65 -4.63
C THR A 140 -9.31 4.88 -4.84
N MET A 141 -8.90 5.40 -6.00
CA MET A 141 -7.50 5.63 -6.32
C MET A 141 -7.00 6.95 -5.70
N GLU A 142 -6.04 6.83 -4.79
CA GLU A 142 -5.32 7.94 -4.14
C GLU A 142 -3.93 8.15 -4.76
N GLU A 143 -3.25 7.06 -5.13
CA GLU A 143 -1.97 7.02 -5.86
C GLU A 143 -2.04 6.10 -7.08
N GLY A 144 -1.17 6.33 -8.06
CA GLY A 144 -0.93 5.47 -9.22
C GLY A 144 0.55 5.17 -9.40
N THR A 145 0.89 4.19 -10.24
CA THR A 145 2.29 3.86 -10.58
C THR A 145 2.41 3.54 -12.04
N VAL A 146 3.39 4.12 -12.73
CA VAL A 146 3.57 3.85 -14.16
C VAL A 146 4.21 2.47 -14.31
N ALA A 147 3.47 1.52 -14.87
CA ALA A 147 3.93 0.15 -15.08
C ALA A 147 4.84 0.03 -16.31
N SER A 148 4.52 0.75 -17.39
CA SER A 148 5.37 0.89 -18.58
C SER A 148 5.01 2.16 -19.36
N TRP A 149 5.98 2.78 -20.03
CA TRP A 149 5.77 3.87 -20.98
C TRP A 149 5.74 3.32 -22.41
N LEU A 150 4.63 3.56 -23.12
CA LEU A 150 4.42 3.13 -24.52
C LEU A 150 4.85 4.20 -25.54
N LYS A 151 4.99 5.45 -25.09
CA LYS A 151 5.59 6.60 -25.80
C LYS A 151 6.77 7.14 -24.99
N LYS A 152 7.77 7.71 -25.65
CA LYS A 152 8.98 8.28 -25.04
C LYS A 152 9.05 9.80 -25.21
N GLU A 153 9.91 10.45 -24.43
CA GLU A 153 10.27 11.85 -24.69
C GLU A 153 10.77 12.02 -26.14
N GLY A 154 10.17 12.96 -26.87
CA GLY A 154 10.38 13.17 -28.31
C GLY A 154 9.42 12.42 -29.24
N ASP A 155 8.63 11.45 -28.76
CA ASP A 155 7.63 10.76 -29.60
C ASP A 155 6.41 11.65 -29.87
N LYS A 156 5.79 11.44 -31.04
CA LYS A 156 4.53 12.10 -31.41
C LYS A 156 3.34 11.34 -30.85
N VAL A 157 2.36 12.10 -30.39
CA VAL A 157 1.12 11.65 -29.75
C VAL A 157 -0.05 12.25 -30.51
N GLU A 158 -1.02 11.41 -30.88
CA GLU A 158 -2.32 11.81 -31.41
C GLU A 158 -3.42 11.62 -30.34
N GLU A 159 -4.55 12.31 -30.46
CA GLU A 159 -5.72 12.07 -29.60
C GLU A 159 -6.22 10.63 -29.79
N GLY A 160 -6.24 9.84 -28.72
CA GLY A 160 -6.50 8.40 -28.75
C GLY A 160 -5.25 7.49 -28.74
N ASP A 161 -4.03 8.04 -28.76
CA ASP A 161 -2.82 7.24 -28.53
C ASP A 161 -2.70 6.79 -27.07
N ILE A 162 -2.33 5.54 -26.83
CA ILE A 162 -1.98 5.07 -25.48
C ILE A 162 -0.56 5.55 -25.12
N LEU A 163 -0.44 6.30 -24.04
CA LEU A 163 0.83 6.87 -23.55
C LEU A 163 1.62 5.89 -22.67
N ALA A 164 0.91 5.24 -21.74
CA ALA A 164 1.49 4.41 -20.69
C ALA A 164 0.49 3.37 -20.18
N GLU A 165 1.01 2.34 -19.52
CA GLU A 165 0.23 1.46 -18.63
C GLU A 165 0.38 1.96 -17.19
N ILE A 166 -0.74 2.17 -16.47
CA ILE A 166 -0.74 2.63 -15.07
C ILE A 166 -1.26 1.50 -14.15
N GLU A 167 -0.45 1.06 -13.19
CA GLU A 167 -0.88 0.22 -12.08
C GLU A 167 -1.69 1.05 -11.07
N THR A 168 -2.92 0.61 -10.82
CA THR A 168 -3.83 1.17 -9.80
C THR A 168 -3.93 0.22 -8.59
N ASP A 169 -4.75 0.59 -7.61
CA ASP A 169 -5.08 -0.25 -6.44
C ASP A 169 -5.78 -1.59 -6.78
N LYS A 170 -6.31 -1.73 -8.02
CA LYS A 170 -7.13 -2.88 -8.45
C LYS A 170 -6.64 -3.58 -9.72
N ALA A 171 -6.07 -2.84 -10.67
CA ALA A 171 -5.68 -3.34 -12.00
C ALA A 171 -4.63 -2.45 -12.67
N THR A 172 -3.88 -3.00 -13.62
CA THR A 172 -3.16 -2.19 -14.62
C THR A 172 -4.15 -1.74 -15.69
N MET A 173 -4.11 -0.45 -16.07
CA MET A 173 -4.97 0.13 -17.09
C MET A 173 -4.15 0.93 -18.12
N GLU A 174 -4.54 0.82 -19.38
CA GLU A 174 -4.00 1.60 -20.50
C GLU A 174 -4.46 3.08 -20.36
N PHE A 175 -3.54 4.03 -20.43
CA PHE A 175 -3.83 5.47 -20.36
C PHE A 175 -3.79 6.12 -21.75
N GLU A 176 -4.96 6.54 -22.22
CA GLU A 176 -5.23 7.17 -23.51
C GLU A 176 -5.03 8.70 -23.46
N SER A 177 -4.34 9.27 -24.46
CA SER A 177 -4.11 10.71 -24.56
C SER A 177 -5.34 11.46 -25.08
N PHE A 178 -5.79 12.46 -24.33
CA PHE A 178 -6.77 13.45 -24.79
C PHE A 178 -6.14 14.61 -25.59
N TYR A 179 -4.82 14.57 -25.82
CA TYR A 179 -4.03 15.66 -26.39
C TYR A 179 -3.16 15.19 -27.55
N SER A 180 -3.02 16.03 -28.58
CA SER A 180 -2.12 15.79 -29.73
C SER A 180 -0.90 16.72 -29.66
N GLY A 181 0.29 16.17 -29.88
CA GLY A 181 1.54 16.94 -29.83
C GLY A 181 2.80 16.05 -29.84
N THR A 182 3.87 16.54 -29.23
CA THR A 182 5.08 15.76 -28.91
C THR A 182 5.13 15.56 -27.41
N LEU A 183 5.47 14.37 -26.93
CA LEU A 183 5.74 14.13 -25.51
C LEU A 183 7.06 14.82 -25.14
N LEU A 184 6.99 15.98 -24.49
CA LEU A 184 8.15 16.83 -24.18
C LEU A 184 8.88 16.37 -22.93
N HIS A 185 8.16 15.84 -21.95
CA HIS A 185 8.74 15.35 -20.70
C HIS A 185 7.87 14.27 -20.03
N ILE A 186 8.52 13.29 -19.40
CA ILE A 186 7.95 12.27 -18.53
C ILE A 186 8.22 12.64 -17.06
N GLY A 187 7.17 13.00 -16.32
CA GLY A 187 7.28 13.45 -14.92
C GLY A 187 7.39 12.32 -13.88
N ILE A 188 7.05 11.08 -14.25
CA ILE A 188 7.09 9.89 -13.37
C ILE A 188 7.75 8.73 -14.12
N ALA A 189 8.80 8.15 -13.54
CA ALA A 189 9.56 7.07 -14.16
C ALA A 189 8.82 5.71 -14.17
N GLU A 190 9.28 4.77 -15.00
CA GLU A 190 8.77 3.40 -14.98
C GLU A 190 9.02 2.73 -13.62
N GLY A 191 7.99 2.11 -13.05
CA GLY A 191 8.01 1.52 -11.72
C GLY A 191 7.97 2.52 -10.56
N GLU A 192 7.77 3.82 -10.84
CA GLU A 192 7.60 4.89 -9.85
C GLU A 192 6.14 5.30 -9.71
N GLY A 193 5.77 5.80 -8.52
CA GLY A 193 4.40 6.08 -8.15
C GLY A 193 4.22 7.45 -7.50
N ALA A 194 3.06 8.05 -7.75
CA ALA A 194 2.71 9.39 -7.31
C ALA A 194 1.20 9.52 -7.04
N PRO A 195 0.76 10.53 -6.26
CA PRO A 195 -0.66 10.81 -6.04
C PRO A 195 -1.43 11.09 -7.33
N VAL A 196 -2.76 10.92 -7.28
CA VAL A 196 -3.66 11.49 -8.30
C VAL A 196 -3.44 13.00 -8.40
N ASP A 197 -3.63 13.56 -9.59
CA ASP A 197 -3.39 14.97 -9.95
C ASP A 197 -1.92 15.45 -9.93
N SER A 198 -0.94 14.58 -9.61
CA SER A 198 0.49 14.90 -9.79
C SER A 198 0.89 15.04 -11.25
N LEU A 199 2.00 15.74 -11.56
CA LEU A 199 2.56 15.78 -12.92
C LEU A 199 2.90 14.37 -13.42
N LEU A 200 2.31 13.93 -14.55
CA LEU A 200 2.60 12.64 -15.19
C LEU A 200 3.43 12.84 -16.47
N ALA A 201 3.05 13.81 -17.31
CA ALA A 201 3.76 14.15 -18.54
C ALA A 201 3.48 15.60 -18.98
N ILE A 202 4.30 16.12 -19.89
CA ILE A 202 4.07 17.38 -20.58
C ILE A 202 4.03 17.12 -22.08
N ILE A 203 2.97 17.56 -22.76
CA ILE A 203 2.77 17.40 -24.22
C ILE A 203 2.72 18.78 -24.86
N GLY A 204 3.41 18.98 -25.99
CA GLY A 204 3.42 20.29 -26.66
C GLY A 204 4.18 20.33 -27.99
N PRO A 205 4.54 21.53 -28.48
CA PRO A 205 5.28 21.71 -29.73
C PRO A 205 6.72 21.22 -29.60
N GLU A 206 7.19 20.49 -30.62
CA GLU A 206 8.54 19.92 -30.72
C GLU A 206 9.62 21.01 -30.47
N GLY A 207 10.44 20.84 -29.43
CA GLY A 207 11.51 21.80 -29.07
C GLY A 207 11.13 22.93 -28.12
N THR A 208 9.94 22.89 -27.48
CA THR A 208 9.56 23.86 -26.45
C THR A 208 10.25 23.55 -25.12
N ASP A 209 10.84 24.57 -24.49
CA ASP A 209 11.44 24.45 -23.15
C ASP A 209 10.36 24.40 -22.06
N VAL A 210 10.33 23.31 -21.29
CA VAL A 210 9.36 23.06 -20.22
C VAL A 210 9.93 23.33 -18.82
N SER A 211 11.17 23.82 -18.71
CA SER A 211 11.88 24.01 -17.43
C SER A 211 11.13 24.90 -16.44
N GLY A 212 10.34 25.88 -16.92
CA GLY A 212 9.51 26.74 -16.07
C GLY A 212 8.30 26.05 -15.43
N ILE A 213 7.77 25.00 -16.08
CA ILE A 213 6.64 24.19 -15.56
C ILE A 213 7.14 23.27 -14.44
N LEU A 214 8.38 22.77 -14.55
CA LEU A 214 9.02 21.95 -13.51
C LEU A 214 9.34 22.72 -12.22
N SER A 215 9.17 24.05 -12.22
CA SER A 215 9.39 24.93 -11.06
C SER A 215 8.12 25.51 -10.42
N GLY A 216 6.91 25.15 -10.88
CA GLY A 216 5.65 25.76 -10.40
C GLY A 216 4.42 24.84 -10.45
N GLY A 217 3.51 25.03 -9.50
CA GLY A 217 2.31 24.19 -9.32
C GLY A 217 1.25 24.30 -10.43
N THR A 218 0.37 23.31 -10.50
CA THR A 218 -0.60 23.02 -11.57
C THR A 218 -1.50 24.19 -12.03
N PRO A 219 -1.35 24.65 -13.28
CA PRO A 219 -2.31 25.53 -13.97
C PRO A 219 -3.33 24.73 -14.83
N LYS A 220 -4.31 25.43 -15.43
CA LYS A 220 -5.58 24.85 -15.91
C LYS A 220 -5.80 24.99 -17.42
N ALA A 221 -6.00 23.86 -18.11
CA ALA A 221 -5.98 23.71 -19.58
C ALA A 221 -7.00 24.53 -20.39
N LYS A 222 -6.63 24.88 -21.64
CA LYS A 222 -7.54 25.38 -22.70
C LYS A 222 -6.94 25.21 -24.11
N SER A 223 -7.78 24.88 -25.08
CA SER A 223 -7.42 24.11 -26.29
C SER A 223 -7.04 24.88 -27.58
N THR A 224 -6.29 24.20 -28.47
CA THR A 224 -6.18 24.34 -29.95
C THR A 224 -5.52 25.61 -30.55
N SER A 225 -4.73 25.59 -31.64
CA SER A 225 -4.41 24.53 -32.64
C SER A 225 -3.16 24.79 -33.54
N SER A 226 -2.54 23.70 -34.05
CA SER A 226 -2.02 23.52 -35.45
C SER A 226 -0.66 24.11 -35.91
N SER A 227 0.18 23.22 -36.50
CA SER A 227 1.17 23.43 -37.60
C SER A 227 2.56 24.06 -37.28
N LYS A 228 3.73 23.67 -37.88
CA LYS A 228 4.22 22.51 -38.70
C LYS A 228 5.71 22.71 -39.10
N GLU A 229 6.51 21.64 -39.29
CA GLU A 229 7.86 21.58 -39.97
C GLU A 229 9.06 22.33 -39.29
N GLU A 230 10.36 21.94 -39.37
CA GLU A 230 11.06 20.67 -39.71
C GLU A 230 12.60 20.76 -39.40
N SER A 231 13.29 19.62 -39.17
CA SER A 231 14.67 19.28 -39.64
C SER A 231 16.00 19.65 -38.88
N SER A 232 16.54 18.66 -38.14
CA SER A 232 17.96 18.15 -38.22
C SER A 232 19.15 19.00 -37.65
N SER A 233 20.39 18.51 -37.38
CA SER A 233 21.06 17.17 -37.50
C SER A 233 22.41 17.06 -36.70
N LYS A 234 22.86 15.82 -36.38
CA LYS A 234 24.28 15.31 -36.27
C LYS A 234 25.18 15.73 -35.05
N GLU A 235 25.76 14.80 -34.25
CA GLU A 235 27.02 13.96 -34.38
C GLU A 235 28.33 14.67 -33.91
N GLU A 236 29.41 14.06 -33.36
CA GLU A 236 29.84 12.64 -33.16
C GLU A 236 31.03 12.48 -32.13
N THR A 237 31.31 11.23 -31.65
CA THR A 237 32.65 10.58 -31.34
C THR A 237 33.63 11.21 -30.28
N THR A 238 34.23 10.58 -29.24
CA THR A 238 34.91 9.27 -28.95
C THR A 238 36.45 9.28 -29.30
N GLU A 239 37.48 8.66 -28.67
CA GLU A 239 37.75 7.41 -27.88
C GLU A 239 38.97 7.55 -26.88
N ALA A 240 39.40 6.49 -26.17
CA ALA A 240 40.61 6.37 -25.30
C ALA A 240 41.09 4.87 -25.18
N GLN A 241 42.17 4.36 -24.54
CA GLN A 241 43.17 4.75 -23.50
C GLN A 241 44.41 3.79 -23.57
N GLN A 242 45.59 4.03 -22.94
CA GLN A 242 46.71 3.05 -22.88
C GLN A 242 47.65 3.07 -21.62
N GLU A 243 48.49 2.01 -21.45
CA GLU A 243 49.25 1.62 -20.22
C GLU A 243 50.75 1.28 -20.44
N GLU A 244 51.59 1.29 -19.38
CA GLU A 244 52.94 0.63 -19.16
C GLU A 244 53.60 1.17 -17.84
N THR A 245 54.61 0.64 -17.10
CA THR A 245 55.45 -0.61 -17.10
C THR A 245 55.64 -1.11 -15.62
N THR A 246 56.73 -1.84 -15.25
CA THR A 246 56.94 -2.48 -13.92
C THR A 246 58.39 -2.56 -13.40
N SER A 247 58.61 -2.58 -12.07
CA SER A 247 59.71 -3.31 -11.36
C SER A 247 59.49 -3.35 -9.82
N ASN A 248 60.20 -4.17 -9.03
CA ASN A 248 59.90 -4.39 -7.59
C ASN A 248 61.12 -4.90 -6.77
N THR A 249 61.40 -4.33 -5.58
CA THR A 249 62.41 -4.83 -4.60
C THR A 249 62.00 -4.44 -3.16
N GLY A 250 62.45 -5.20 -2.15
CA GLY A 250 61.87 -5.18 -0.79
C GLY A 250 62.53 -4.30 0.29
N ASP A 251 61.89 -4.37 1.46
CA ASP A 251 62.13 -3.70 2.75
C ASP A 251 61.91 -2.18 2.87
N ARG A 252 61.17 -1.80 3.92
CA ARG A 252 60.45 -0.53 4.15
C ARG A 252 59.42 -0.17 3.08
N ILE A 253 58.14 -0.39 3.41
CA ILE A 253 56.99 0.11 2.64
C ILE A 253 56.91 1.64 2.78
N PHE A 254 57.27 2.36 1.72
CA PHE A 254 56.96 3.78 1.60
C PHE A 254 55.53 3.92 1.07
N ALA A 255 54.65 4.56 1.84
CA ALA A 255 53.26 4.83 1.46
C ALA A 255 52.86 6.23 1.95
N SER A 256 52.06 6.96 1.17
CA SER A 256 51.54 8.26 1.63
C SER A 256 50.54 8.09 2.79
N PRO A 257 50.36 9.08 3.68
CA PRO A 257 49.40 8.97 4.79
C PRO A 257 47.98 8.66 4.31
N LEU A 258 47.56 9.28 3.20
CA LEU A 258 46.26 9.05 2.57
C LEU A 258 46.13 7.62 2.01
N ALA A 259 47.18 7.09 1.38
CA ALA A 259 47.19 5.72 0.87
C ALA A 259 47.15 4.69 2.01
N LYS A 260 47.78 4.96 3.16
CA LYS A 260 47.67 4.09 4.34
C LYS A 260 46.23 4.03 4.87
N LYS A 261 45.61 5.19 5.12
CA LYS A 261 44.23 5.26 5.64
C LYS A 261 43.24 4.56 4.70
N MET A 262 43.36 4.81 3.40
CA MET A 262 42.49 4.19 2.39
C MET A 262 42.73 2.68 2.20
N ALA A 263 43.95 2.18 2.47
CA ALA A 263 44.23 0.74 2.46
C ALA A 263 43.61 0.05 3.69
N GLU A 264 43.68 0.69 4.85
CA GLU A 264 43.06 0.22 6.10
C GLU A 264 41.53 0.21 6.00
N GLU A 265 40.93 1.29 5.49
CA GLU A 265 39.48 1.40 5.20
C GLU A 265 38.96 0.38 4.18
N LYS A 266 39.82 -0.12 3.28
CA LYS A 266 39.47 -1.12 2.25
C LYS A 266 39.99 -2.53 2.55
N GLY A 267 40.59 -2.77 3.72
CA GLY A 267 41.16 -4.07 4.11
C GLY A 267 42.36 -4.55 3.26
N ILE A 268 43.00 -3.67 2.50
CA ILE A 268 44.06 -4.00 1.54
C ILE A 268 45.42 -4.04 2.24
N ASN A 269 46.07 -5.20 2.29
CA ASN A 269 47.44 -5.30 2.80
C ASN A 269 48.44 -4.63 1.84
N LEU A 270 49.01 -3.51 2.29
CA LEU A 270 50.04 -2.70 1.61
C LEU A 270 51.28 -3.48 1.16
N GLN A 271 51.58 -4.66 1.73
CA GLN A 271 52.68 -5.52 1.26
C GLN A 271 52.43 -6.12 -0.14
N ASN A 272 51.15 -6.25 -0.53
CA ASN A 272 50.76 -6.77 -1.84
C ASN A 272 50.58 -5.66 -2.89
N VAL A 273 50.45 -4.40 -2.45
CA VAL A 273 50.27 -3.25 -3.34
C VAL A 273 51.62 -2.73 -3.81
N LYS A 274 51.74 -2.50 -5.11
CA LYS A 274 52.95 -1.99 -5.75
C LYS A 274 52.85 -0.47 -5.91
N GLY A 275 53.77 0.27 -5.29
CA GLY A 275 53.77 1.73 -5.34
C GLY A 275 54.25 2.30 -6.67
N SER A 276 53.46 3.18 -7.29
CA SER A 276 53.83 3.88 -8.53
C SER A 276 54.49 5.25 -8.31
N GLY A 277 54.45 5.77 -7.07
CA GLY A 277 55.04 7.06 -6.72
C GLY A 277 56.56 7.04 -6.59
N GLU A 278 57.13 8.25 -6.51
CA GLU A 278 58.57 8.49 -6.47
C GLU A 278 59.29 7.67 -5.38
N ASN A 279 60.37 6.98 -5.77
CA ASN A 279 61.09 5.96 -4.98
C ASN A 279 60.22 4.75 -4.55
N GLY A 280 59.27 4.32 -5.39
CA GLY A 280 58.42 3.14 -5.14
C GLY A 280 57.32 3.37 -4.11
N ARG A 281 56.90 4.63 -3.93
CA ARG A 281 55.94 5.02 -2.88
C ARG A 281 54.51 4.68 -3.28
N ILE A 282 53.79 3.96 -2.43
CA ILE A 282 52.36 3.70 -2.60
C ILE A 282 51.57 5.02 -2.45
N VAL A 283 50.83 5.38 -3.49
CA VAL A 283 49.94 6.56 -3.56
C VAL A 283 48.47 6.15 -3.68
N LYS A 284 47.55 7.11 -3.57
CA LYS A 284 46.09 6.87 -3.58
C LYS A 284 45.66 5.99 -4.78
N LYS A 285 46.15 6.31 -5.98
CA LYS A 285 45.84 5.58 -7.23
C LYS A 285 46.21 4.09 -7.18
N ASP A 286 47.24 3.72 -6.41
CA ASP A 286 47.69 2.32 -6.30
C ASP A 286 46.72 1.48 -5.45
N ILE A 287 46.10 2.09 -4.43
CA ILE A 287 45.07 1.44 -3.60
C ILE A 287 43.77 1.28 -4.40
N GLU A 288 43.39 2.30 -5.18
CA GLU A 288 42.14 2.30 -5.93
C GLU A 288 42.15 1.34 -7.13
N ASN A 289 43.31 1.04 -7.69
CA ASN A 289 43.46 0.10 -8.80
C ASN A 289 43.94 -1.30 -8.37
N PHE A 290 44.10 -1.56 -7.07
CA PHE A 290 44.54 -2.87 -6.58
C PHE A 290 43.40 -3.90 -6.62
N LYS A 291 43.46 -4.83 -7.57
CA LYS A 291 42.61 -6.03 -7.62
C LYS A 291 43.36 -7.21 -6.98
N PRO A 292 42.81 -7.90 -5.97
CA PRO A 292 43.40 -9.12 -5.43
C PRO A 292 43.56 -10.19 -6.52
N SER A 293 44.73 -10.83 -6.60
CA SER A 293 44.96 -11.96 -7.51
C SER A 293 44.76 -13.28 -6.78
N GLU A 294 43.83 -14.10 -7.26
CA GLU A 294 43.65 -15.46 -6.77
C GLU A 294 44.88 -16.31 -7.09
N LYS A 295 45.67 -16.66 -6.07
CA LYS A 295 46.78 -17.59 -6.21
C LYS A 295 46.26 -19.02 -6.18
N SER A 296 45.94 -19.54 -7.37
CA SER A 296 45.72 -20.97 -7.59
C SER A 296 46.87 -21.81 -6.99
N SER A 297 46.53 -22.72 -6.09
CA SER A 297 47.49 -23.56 -5.38
C SER A 297 47.78 -24.86 -6.15
N THR A 298 48.85 -24.88 -6.93
CA THR A 298 49.32 -26.10 -7.61
C THR A 298 49.87 -27.12 -6.61
N ALA A 299 49.11 -28.19 -6.39
CA ALA A 299 49.53 -29.30 -5.55
C ALA A 299 50.76 -30.02 -6.14
N THR A 300 51.75 -30.32 -5.29
CA THR A 300 52.86 -31.23 -5.60
C THR A 300 52.78 -32.43 -4.66
N SER A 301 52.93 -33.63 -5.19
CA SER A 301 52.61 -34.88 -4.48
C SER A 301 53.84 -35.58 -3.88
N ALA A 302 53.56 -36.53 -2.98
CA ALA A 302 54.42 -37.57 -2.43
C ALA A 302 55.61 -37.14 -1.53
N LYS A 303 55.42 -37.30 -0.21
CA LYS A 303 56.19 -38.33 0.52
C LYS A 303 55.46 -38.82 1.77
N GLU A 304 55.59 -40.11 2.06
CA GLU A 304 55.15 -40.74 3.31
C GLU A 304 56.23 -40.60 4.40
N GLU A 305 55.83 -40.47 5.67
CA GLU A 305 56.05 -41.53 6.69
C GLU A 305 55.32 -41.24 8.03
N THR A 306 55.19 -42.29 8.84
CA THR A 306 54.23 -42.45 9.96
C THR A 306 54.51 -41.64 11.24
N LYS A 307 53.44 -41.23 11.96
CA LYS A 307 53.42 -41.28 13.45
C LYS A 307 51.99 -41.32 14.06
N LYS A 308 51.93 -41.53 15.39
CA LYS A 308 50.77 -42.01 16.18
C LYS A 308 49.67 -40.98 16.50
N GLU A 309 48.45 -41.52 16.57
CA GLU A 309 47.35 -41.26 17.52
C GLU A 309 47.18 -39.88 18.20
N ALA A 310 46.02 -39.29 17.94
CA ALA A 310 45.21 -38.57 18.94
C ALA A 310 43.71 -38.86 18.63
N PRO A 311 42.80 -38.86 19.61
CA PRO A 311 41.37 -39.00 19.32
C PRO A 311 40.89 -37.79 18.52
N LYS A 312 40.14 -38.02 17.43
CA LYS A 312 39.47 -36.92 16.72
C LYS A 312 38.44 -36.28 17.66
N ALA A 313 38.73 -35.08 18.13
CA ALA A 313 37.68 -34.19 18.62
C ALA A 313 36.62 -34.03 17.52
N ALA A 314 35.35 -34.00 17.91
CA ALA A 314 34.26 -33.79 16.95
C ALA A 314 34.49 -32.44 16.25
N GLN A 315 34.72 -32.47 14.94
CA GLN A 315 34.84 -31.25 14.16
C GLN A 315 33.46 -30.58 14.14
N THR A 316 33.33 -29.47 14.87
CA THR A 316 32.15 -28.61 14.83
C THR A 316 31.92 -28.20 13.38
N TYR A 317 30.77 -28.58 12.83
CA TYR A 317 30.37 -28.19 11.49
C TYR A 317 30.18 -26.67 11.47
N VAL A 318 31.15 -25.96 10.90
CA VAL A 318 31.01 -24.56 10.51
C VAL A 318 30.43 -24.59 9.09
N PRO A 319 29.21 -24.06 8.85
CA PRO A 319 28.69 -23.94 7.50
C PRO A 319 29.62 -23.04 6.68
N ALA A 320 30.09 -23.53 5.53
CA ALA A 320 30.89 -22.75 4.57
C ALA A 320 30.00 -22.07 3.51
N GLY A 321 28.76 -21.71 3.91
CA GLY A 321 27.82 -20.99 3.07
C GLY A 321 27.86 -19.50 3.33
N GLU A 322 27.52 -18.71 2.31
CA GLU A 322 27.32 -17.27 2.41
C GLU A 322 25.82 -16.99 2.61
N GLU A 323 25.47 -15.99 3.42
CA GLU A 323 24.08 -15.56 3.63
C GLU A 323 23.72 -14.50 2.59
N SER A 324 22.76 -14.81 1.72
CA SER A 324 22.32 -13.93 0.63
C SER A 324 20.79 -13.88 0.53
N PHE A 325 20.24 -12.72 0.18
CA PHE A 325 18.81 -12.49 -0.03
C PHE A 325 18.57 -11.90 -1.41
N ASP A 326 17.47 -12.31 -2.06
CA ASP A 326 16.95 -11.66 -3.26
C ASP A 326 15.93 -10.59 -2.83
N GLU A 327 16.22 -9.31 -3.10
CA GLU A 327 15.29 -8.21 -2.83
C GLU A 327 14.28 -8.03 -3.98
N ILE A 328 12.99 -8.05 -3.66
CA ILE A 328 11.89 -7.88 -4.62
C ILE A 328 11.01 -6.71 -4.19
N LYS A 329 10.90 -5.68 -5.04
CA LYS A 329 10.05 -4.49 -4.78
C LYS A 329 8.57 -4.89 -4.69
N ASN A 330 7.87 -4.42 -3.66
CA ASN A 330 6.42 -4.62 -3.54
C ASN A 330 5.66 -3.72 -4.53
N SER A 331 4.81 -4.31 -5.38
CA SER A 331 3.88 -3.58 -6.26
C SER A 331 2.78 -2.88 -5.46
N GLN A 332 2.08 -1.92 -6.07
CA GLN A 332 1.04 -1.14 -5.38
C GLN A 332 -0.15 -1.99 -4.97
N MET A 333 -0.64 -2.87 -5.86
CA MET A 333 -1.69 -3.82 -5.52
C MET A 333 -1.32 -4.67 -4.28
N ARG A 334 -0.04 -5.05 -4.13
CA ARG A 334 0.46 -5.81 -2.97
C ARG A 334 0.46 -4.96 -1.69
N LYS A 335 0.86 -3.68 -1.77
CA LYS A 335 0.77 -2.74 -0.62
C LYS A 335 -0.68 -2.53 -0.18
N THR A 336 -1.59 -2.27 -1.11
CA THR A 336 -3.02 -2.08 -0.84
C THR A 336 -3.63 -3.32 -0.19
N ILE A 337 -3.35 -4.52 -0.71
CA ILE A 337 -3.80 -5.77 -0.10
C ILE A 337 -3.28 -5.91 1.35
N ALA A 338 -2.00 -5.58 1.61
CA ALA A 338 -1.45 -5.60 2.97
C ALA A 338 -2.12 -4.58 3.91
N LYS A 339 -2.40 -3.36 3.45
CA LYS A 339 -3.16 -2.33 4.16
C LYS A 339 -4.57 -2.84 4.50
N ARG A 340 -5.35 -3.28 3.51
CA ARG A 340 -6.74 -3.77 3.68
C ARG A 340 -6.85 -5.02 4.56
N LEU A 341 -5.91 -5.96 4.45
CA LEU A 341 -5.90 -7.15 5.32
C LEU A 341 -5.60 -6.79 6.78
N SER A 342 -4.72 -5.82 7.01
CA SER A 342 -4.40 -5.30 8.34
C SER A 342 -5.59 -4.54 8.93
N GLU A 343 -6.14 -3.57 8.20
CA GLU A 343 -7.36 -2.83 8.55
C GLU A 343 -8.48 -3.79 8.98
N SER A 344 -8.78 -4.81 8.17
CA SER A 344 -9.81 -5.79 8.49
C SER A 344 -9.49 -6.60 9.75
N LYS A 345 -8.26 -7.12 9.86
CA LYS A 345 -7.88 -8.05 10.93
C LYS A 345 -7.78 -7.38 12.30
N TYR A 346 -7.43 -6.09 12.36
CA TYR A 346 -7.40 -5.32 13.60
C TYR A 346 -8.75 -4.67 13.93
N SER A 347 -9.49 -4.14 12.95
CA SER A 347 -10.74 -3.39 13.22
C SER A 347 -11.98 -4.27 13.43
N ALA A 348 -12.02 -5.51 12.92
CA ALA A 348 -13.14 -6.43 13.09
C ALA A 348 -12.82 -7.54 14.11
N PRO A 349 -13.60 -7.67 15.21
CA PRO A 349 -13.51 -8.78 16.15
C PRO A 349 -13.84 -10.14 15.51
N HIS A 350 -12.84 -10.73 14.84
CA HIS A 350 -12.95 -12.01 14.15
C HIS A 350 -13.16 -13.15 15.14
N TYR A 351 -14.24 -13.91 14.97
CA TYR A 351 -14.37 -15.26 15.50
C TYR A 351 -14.72 -16.25 14.38
N TYR A 352 -14.60 -17.55 14.69
CA TYR A 352 -14.63 -18.61 13.68
C TYR A 352 -15.58 -19.74 14.09
N LEU A 353 -16.39 -20.20 13.13
CA LEU A 353 -17.31 -21.34 13.29
C LEU A 353 -17.02 -22.38 12.21
N THR A 354 -16.48 -23.53 12.60
CA THR A 354 -16.32 -24.69 11.71
C THR A 354 -17.52 -25.63 11.81
N ILE A 355 -18.04 -26.07 10.65
CA ILE A 355 -18.89 -27.25 10.54
C ILE A 355 -18.29 -28.28 9.58
N GLU A 356 -18.75 -29.51 9.69
CA GLU A 356 -18.48 -30.58 8.73
C GLU A 356 -19.76 -31.02 8.03
N VAL A 357 -19.67 -31.26 6.72
CA VAL A 357 -20.78 -31.49 5.79
C VAL A 357 -20.57 -32.82 5.05
N ASP A 358 -21.60 -33.65 4.96
CA ASP A 358 -21.59 -34.84 4.10
C ASP A 358 -21.80 -34.45 2.63
N MET A 359 -20.85 -34.82 1.77
CA MET A 359 -20.86 -34.46 0.36
C MET A 359 -21.33 -35.60 -0.55
N GLU A 360 -21.76 -36.75 -0.03
CA GLU A 360 -22.23 -37.89 -0.85
C GLU A 360 -23.34 -37.48 -1.83
N ASN A 361 -24.40 -36.83 -1.32
CA ASN A 361 -25.50 -36.32 -2.15
C ASN A 361 -25.04 -35.20 -3.10
N ALA A 362 -24.13 -34.33 -2.66
CA ALA A 362 -23.56 -33.27 -3.51
C ALA A 362 -22.76 -33.84 -4.69
N ILE A 363 -21.97 -34.89 -4.47
CA ILE A 363 -21.22 -35.62 -5.50
C ILE A 363 -22.19 -36.30 -6.48
N ALA A 364 -23.22 -36.98 -5.97
CA ALA A 364 -24.24 -37.64 -6.80
C ALA A 364 -25.01 -36.65 -7.68
N SER A 365 -25.56 -35.57 -7.10
CA SER A 365 -26.28 -34.53 -7.86
C SER A 365 -25.35 -33.82 -8.86
N ARG A 366 -24.12 -33.48 -8.47
CA ARG A 366 -23.14 -32.87 -9.39
C ARG A 366 -22.83 -33.79 -10.57
N LYS A 367 -22.74 -35.11 -10.38
CA LYS A 367 -22.53 -36.06 -11.48
C LYS A 367 -23.69 -36.01 -12.47
N GLN A 368 -24.92 -36.16 -11.98
CA GLN A 368 -26.14 -36.13 -12.80
C GLN A 368 -26.32 -34.82 -13.58
N ILE A 369 -26.02 -33.68 -12.95
CA ILE A 369 -26.09 -32.35 -13.59
C ILE A 369 -25.04 -32.21 -14.71
N ASN A 370 -23.85 -32.79 -14.54
CA ASN A 370 -22.78 -32.79 -15.54
C ASN A 370 -22.92 -33.89 -16.62
N GLU A 371 -23.97 -34.73 -16.55
CA GLU A 371 -24.35 -35.66 -17.62
C GLU A 371 -25.30 -34.99 -18.65
N MET A 372 -25.79 -33.78 -18.37
CA MET A 372 -26.57 -32.97 -19.31
C MET A 372 -25.65 -32.29 -20.35
N PRO A 373 -26.03 -32.23 -21.64
CA PRO A 373 -25.30 -31.47 -22.65
C PRO A 373 -25.09 -30.01 -22.25
N ASP A 374 -23.92 -29.47 -22.58
CA ASP A 374 -23.51 -28.06 -22.38
C ASP A 374 -23.56 -27.50 -20.94
N VAL A 375 -23.94 -28.31 -19.95
CA VAL A 375 -23.90 -27.96 -18.52
C VAL A 375 -22.56 -28.36 -17.91
N ARG A 376 -21.90 -27.42 -17.23
CA ARG A 376 -20.71 -27.68 -16.40
C ARG A 376 -20.85 -26.99 -15.05
N VAL A 377 -20.89 -27.79 -13.99
CA VAL A 377 -21.02 -27.34 -12.59
C VAL A 377 -19.88 -27.93 -11.74
N SER A 378 -19.25 -27.09 -10.93
CA SER A 378 -18.25 -27.44 -9.91
C SER A 378 -18.89 -27.54 -8.51
N PHE A 379 -18.16 -28.09 -7.53
CA PHE A 379 -18.60 -28.02 -6.14
C PHE A 379 -18.60 -26.59 -5.59
N ASN A 380 -17.77 -25.70 -6.14
CA ASN A 380 -17.72 -24.30 -5.74
C ASN A 380 -19.03 -23.58 -6.08
N ASP A 381 -19.62 -23.87 -7.23
CA ASP A 381 -20.89 -23.27 -7.68
C ASP A 381 -22.06 -23.73 -6.81
N MET A 382 -22.02 -24.99 -6.33
CA MET A 382 -22.96 -25.50 -5.33
C MET A 382 -22.84 -24.75 -4.00
N VAL A 383 -21.61 -24.52 -3.52
CA VAL A 383 -21.35 -23.76 -2.28
C VAL A 383 -21.77 -22.30 -2.42
N ILE A 384 -21.51 -21.65 -3.57
CA ILE A 384 -21.96 -20.27 -3.83
C ILE A 384 -23.49 -20.20 -3.84
N LYS A 385 -24.18 -21.11 -4.55
CA LYS A 385 -25.66 -21.11 -4.60
C LYS A 385 -26.27 -21.40 -3.23
N ALA A 386 -25.75 -22.40 -2.50
CA ALA A 386 -26.21 -22.76 -1.16
C ALA A 386 -25.99 -21.60 -0.17
N SER A 387 -24.84 -20.92 -0.25
CA SER A 387 -24.54 -19.75 0.59
C SER A 387 -25.49 -18.60 0.28
N ALA A 388 -25.71 -18.28 -1.01
CA ALA A 388 -26.63 -17.21 -1.39
C ALA A 388 -28.09 -17.50 -0.97
N MET A 389 -28.55 -18.76 -1.06
CA MET A 389 -29.87 -19.15 -0.53
C MET A 389 -29.94 -19.14 1.01
N ALA A 390 -28.84 -19.44 1.71
CA ALA A 390 -28.76 -19.29 3.16
C ALA A 390 -28.77 -17.82 3.60
N LEU A 391 -28.07 -16.92 2.89
CA LEU A 391 -28.06 -15.46 3.18
C LEU A 391 -29.45 -14.84 3.03
N ARG A 392 -30.30 -15.33 2.11
CA ARG A 392 -31.73 -14.92 2.03
C ARG A 392 -32.52 -15.23 3.31
N LYS A 393 -32.17 -16.30 4.02
CA LYS A 393 -32.81 -16.70 5.30
C LYS A 393 -32.15 -16.04 6.51
N HIS A 394 -30.87 -15.70 6.43
CA HIS A 394 -30.05 -15.17 7.52
C HIS A 394 -29.46 -13.79 7.17
N PRO A 395 -30.31 -12.75 7.02
CA PRO A 395 -29.90 -11.47 6.46
C PRO A 395 -28.86 -10.73 7.34
N GLN A 396 -28.79 -11.00 8.64
CA GLN A 396 -27.74 -10.44 9.53
C GLN A 396 -26.33 -10.87 9.09
N VAL A 397 -26.14 -12.05 8.50
CA VAL A 397 -24.84 -12.49 7.96
C VAL A 397 -24.47 -11.73 6.68
N ASN A 398 -25.46 -11.20 5.97
CA ASN A 398 -25.32 -10.37 4.76
C ASN A 398 -25.31 -8.88 5.13
N SER A 399 -24.51 -8.50 6.13
CA SER A 399 -24.44 -7.13 6.68
C SER A 399 -23.03 -6.53 6.61
N GLN A 400 -22.94 -5.24 6.91
CA GLN A 400 -21.72 -4.45 7.00
C GLN A 400 -21.76 -3.60 8.28
N TRP A 401 -20.61 -3.40 8.92
CA TRP A 401 -20.48 -2.52 10.10
C TRP A 401 -19.99 -1.13 9.70
N THR A 402 -20.62 -0.07 10.21
CA THR A 402 -20.06 1.30 10.25
C THR A 402 -20.12 1.82 11.69
N ALA A 403 -19.42 2.92 12.00
CA ALA A 403 -19.39 3.49 13.35
C ALA A 403 -20.81 3.76 13.91
N ASP A 404 -21.69 4.30 13.07
CA ASP A 404 -23.04 4.75 13.44
C ASP A 404 -24.12 3.66 13.28
N SER A 405 -23.87 2.62 12.47
CA SER A 405 -24.94 1.74 11.99
C SER A 405 -24.48 0.38 11.48
N MET A 406 -25.37 -0.62 11.64
CA MET A 406 -25.26 -1.91 10.92
C MET A 406 -26.09 -1.87 9.64
N LYS A 407 -25.44 -1.99 8.47
CA LYS A 407 -26.09 -1.95 7.16
C LYS A 407 -26.40 -3.37 6.68
N ILE A 408 -27.66 -3.79 6.79
CA ILE A 408 -28.12 -5.12 6.34
C ILE A 408 -28.51 -5.08 4.86
N ALA A 409 -27.68 -5.65 3.99
CA ALA A 409 -27.91 -5.66 2.55
C ALA A 409 -29.07 -6.61 2.16
N LYS A 410 -29.97 -6.13 1.29
CA LYS A 410 -31.15 -6.88 0.81
C LYS A 410 -30.91 -7.58 -0.54
N HIS A 411 -29.85 -7.20 -1.24
CA HIS A 411 -29.26 -7.90 -2.37
C HIS A 411 -28.12 -8.80 -1.88
N ILE A 412 -27.79 -9.86 -2.62
CA ILE A 412 -26.73 -10.81 -2.26
C ILE A 412 -25.72 -10.85 -3.41
N ASN A 413 -24.58 -10.21 -3.16
CA ASN A 413 -23.49 -10.08 -4.13
C ASN A 413 -22.32 -10.93 -3.62
N MET A 414 -22.09 -12.07 -4.25
CA MET A 414 -21.13 -13.06 -3.77
C MET A 414 -19.75 -12.77 -4.36
N GLY A 415 -18.84 -12.27 -3.53
CA GLY A 415 -17.42 -12.23 -3.83
C GLY A 415 -16.84 -13.64 -3.88
N VAL A 416 -16.04 -13.95 -4.89
CA VAL A 416 -15.36 -15.24 -5.05
C VAL A 416 -13.86 -14.97 -5.06
N ALA A 417 -13.16 -15.42 -4.03
CA ALA A 417 -11.72 -15.17 -3.90
C ALA A 417 -10.93 -16.02 -4.92
N VAL A 418 -10.17 -15.35 -5.79
CA VAL A 418 -9.37 -15.97 -6.85
C VAL A 418 -7.90 -15.60 -6.66
N ALA A 419 -7.06 -16.62 -6.48
CA ALA A 419 -5.61 -16.46 -6.42
C ALA A 419 -5.04 -16.11 -7.81
N VAL A 420 -4.11 -15.16 -7.81
CA VAL A 420 -3.32 -14.66 -8.96
C VAL A 420 -1.87 -14.48 -8.51
N ASP A 421 -0.91 -14.40 -9.44
CA ASP A 421 0.52 -14.48 -9.10
C ASP A 421 0.99 -13.35 -8.15
N GLU A 422 0.34 -12.18 -8.22
CA GLU A 422 0.63 -11.02 -7.36
C GLU A 422 -0.17 -10.98 -6.06
N GLY A 423 -1.14 -11.89 -5.84
CA GLY A 423 -1.93 -11.95 -4.61
C GLY A 423 -3.32 -12.57 -4.77
N LEU A 424 -4.34 -11.81 -4.35
CA LEU A 424 -5.73 -12.27 -4.29
C LEU A 424 -6.66 -11.17 -4.80
N VAL A 425 -7.51 -11.50 -5.78
CA VAL A 425 -8.59 -10.62 -6.25
C VAL A 425 -9.95 -11.28 -5.98
N VAL A 426 -10.98 -10.47 -5.80
CA VAL A 426 -12.33 -10.95 -5.40
C VAL A 426 -13.39 -10.47 -6.40
N PRO A 427 -13.50 -11.10 -7.59
CA PRO A 427 -14.63 -10.86 -8.50
C PRO A 427 -15.99 -11.13 -7.83
N VAL A 428 -17.01 -10.34 -8.20
CA VAL A 428 -18.31 -10.27 -7.53
C VAL A 428 -19.46 -10.68 -8.43
N LEU A 429 -20.14 -11.77 -8.05
CA LEU A 429 -21.39 -12.22 -8.66
C LEU A 429 -22.57 -11.42 -8.08
N LYS A 430 -23.03 -10.39 -8.79
CA LYS A 430 -24.12 -9.52 -8.32
C LYS A 430 -25.48 -10.25 -8.44
N PHE A 431 -26.29 -10.21 -7.38
CA PHE A 431 -27.57 -10.96 -7.25
C PHE A 431 -27.45 -12.50 -7.46
N ALA A 432 -26.39 -13.10 -6.93
CA ALA A 432 -26.09 -14.53 -7.09
C ALA A 432 -27.19 -15.47 -6.54
N ASP A 433 -28.03 -14.98 -5.63
CA ASP A 433 -29.19 -15.72 -5.10
C ASP A 433 -30.24 -16.02 -6.19
N GLN A 434 -30.38 -15.13 -7.19
CA GLN A 434 -31.33 -15.23 -8.30
C GLN A 434 -30.78 -16.08 -9.46
N MET A 435 -29.46 -16.26 -9.54
CA MET A 435 -28.81 -17.03 -10.60
C MET A 435 -29.09 -18.54 -10.46
N SER A 436 -29.24 -19.23 -11.58
CA SER A 436 -29.12 -20.69 -11.63
C SER A 436 -27.67 -21.14 -11.40
N MET A 437 -27.48 -22.38 -10.97
CA MET A 437 -26.15 -22.92 -10.70
C MET A 437 -25.26 -22.99 -11.96
N THR A 438 -25.85 -23.16 -13.14
CA THR A 438 -25.14 -23.10 -14.44
C THR A 438 -24.70 -21.67 -14.77
N GLN A 439 -25.52 -20.66 -14.48
CA GLN A 439 -25.13 -19.24 -14.63
C GLN A 439 -24.00 -18.87 -13.65
N ILE A 440 -24.06 -19.35 -12.41
CA ILE A 440 -22.95 -19.19 -11.44
C ILE A 440 -21.66 -19.80 -12.00
N GLY A 441 -21.68 -21.06 -12.43
CA GLY A 441 -20.48 -21.71 -12.98
C GLY A 441 -19.93 -21.05 -14.25
N GLY A 442 -20.79 -20.51 -15.11
CA GLY A 442 -20.40 -19.71 -16.27
C GLY A 442 -19.71 -18.41 -15.86
N ASN A 443 -20.37 -17.60 -15.03
CA ASN A 443 -19.88 -16.30 -14.59
C ASN A 443 -18.59 -16.41 -13.75
N VAL A 444 -18.50 -17.41 -12.86
CA VAL A 444 -17.29 -17.70 -12.08
C VAL A 444 -16.12 -18.06 -13.01
N LYS A 445 -16.36 -18.88 -14.04
CA LYS A 445 -15.33 -19.27 -15.00
C LYS A 445 -14.85 -18.08 -15.83
N GLU A 446 -15.76 -17.19 -16.25
CA GLU A 446 -15.40 -15.96 -16.97
C GLU A 446 -14.58 -15.02 -16.08
N LEU A 447 -15.08 -14.68 -14.90
CA LEU A 447 -14.45 -13.73 -13.99
C LEU A 447 -13.11 -14.25 -13.44
N ALA A 448 -12.99 -15.54 -13.12
CA ALA A 448 -11.71 -16.15 -12.75
C ALA A 448 -10.73 -16.21 -13.94
N GLY A 449 -11.23 -16.27 -15.17
CA GLY A 449 -10.45 -16.12 -16.39
C GLY A 449 -9.93 -14.70 -16.58
N LYS A 450 -10.78 -13.68 -16.39
CA LYS A 450 -10.39 -12.26 -16.39
C LYS A 450 -9.35 -11.97 -15.31
N ALA A 451 -9.59 -12.41 -14.07
CA ALA A 451 -8.68 -12.27 -12.94
C ALA A 451 -7.26 -12.77 -13.24
N ARG A 452 -7.12 -14.03 -13.65
CA ARG A 452 -5.81 -14.65 -13.94
C ARG A 452 -5.08 -14.03 -15.13
N ASN A 453 -5.81 -13.42 -16.06
CA ASN A 453 -5.24 -12.75 -17.22
C ASN A 453 -5.06 -11.22 -17.01
N LYS A 454 -5.18 -10.72 -15.77
CA LYS A 454 -5.17 -9.28 -15.42
C LYS A 454 -6.19 -8.39 -16.18
N LYS A 455 -7.33 -8.95 -16.61
CA LYS A 455 -8.38 -8.26 -17.39
C LYS A 455 -9.69 -8.04 -16.63
N LEU A 456 -9.65 -8.14 -15.30
CA LEU A 456 -10.81 -7.92 -14.43
C LEU A 456 -11.00 -6.41 -14.20
N GLN A 457 -12.22 -5.91 -14.39
CA GLN A 457 -12.50 -4.48 -14.26
C GLN A 457 -12.80 -4.09 -12.79
N PRO A 458 -12.48 -2.87 -12.32
CA PRO A 458 -12.81 -2.42 -10.95
C PRO A 458 -14.26 -2.69 -10.53
N LYS A 459 -15.20 -2.34 -11.41
CA LYS A 459 -16.66 -2.61 -11.29
C LYS A 459 -17.03 -4.09 -11.08
N GLU A 460 -16.18 -5.02 -11.49
CA GLU A 460 -16.36 -6.47 -11.30
C GLU A 460 -15.79 -6.96 -9.96
N MET A 461 -14.94 -6.18 -9.28
CA MET A 461 -14.39 -6.47 -7.94
C MET A 461 -15.22 -5.83 -6.81
N GLU A 462 -16.08 -4.87 -7.14
CA GLU A 462 -16.77 -4.02 -6.16
C GLU A 462 -18.19 -4.47 -5.78
N GLY A 463 -18.56 -4.14 -4.55
CA GLY A 463 -19.93 -4.26 -4.05
C GLY A 463 -20.35 -5.67 -3.65
N SER A 464 -19.42 -6.51 -3.20
CA SER A 464 -19.77 -7.75 -2.50
C SER A 464 -20.56 -7.46 -1.21
N THR A 465 -21.37 -8.43 -0.79
CA THR A 465 -22.02 -8.44 0.54
C THR A 465 -21.61 -9.64 1.41
N PHE A 466 -20.98 -10.64 0.78
CA PHE A 466 -20.42 -11.83 1.40
C PHE A 466 -19.30 -12.38 0.49
N THR A 467 -18.31 -13.07 1.04
CA THR A 467 -17.21 -13.68 0.24
C THR A 467 -17.09 -15.18 0.48
N VAL A 468 -16.75 -15.94 -0.57
CA VAL A 468 -16.36 -17.36 -0.51
C VAL A 468 -14.91 -17.51 -0.96
N SER A 469 -14.10 -18.19 -0.15
CA SER A 469 -12.71 -18.54 -0.44
C SER A 469 -12.54 -20.05 -0.40
N ASN A 470 -11.89 -20.65 -1.40
CA ASN A 470 -11.80 -22.09 -1.56
C ASN A 470 -10.36 -22.55 -1.83
N LEU A 471 -9.77 -23.23 -0.86
CA LEU A 471 -8.43 -23.82 -0.96
C LEU A 471 -8.46 -25.36 -1.02
N GLY A 472 -9.65 -25.96 -1.10
CA GLY A 472 -9.80 -27.41 -1.20
C GLY A 472 -9.15 -28.01 -2.45
N MET A 473 -8.99 -27.23 -3.52
CA MET A 473 -8.23 -27.64 -4.71
C MET A 473 -6.72 -27.79 -4.48
N PHE A 474 -6.18 -27.23 -3.39
CA PHE A 474 -4.79 -27.38 -2.97
C PHE A 474 -4.63 -28.45 -1.86
N GLY A 475 -5.68 -29.23 -1.56
CA GLY A 475 -5.69 -30.25 -0.51
C GLY A 475 -5.84 -29.70 0.92
N ILE A 476 -6.01 -28.38 1.09
CA ILE A 476 -6.23 -27.76 2.41
C ILE A 476 -7.58 -28.21 2.97
N THR A 477 -7.57 -28.98 4.06
CA THR A 477 -8.77 -29.56 4.67
C THR A 477 -9.56 -28.59 5.55
N GLU A 478 -8.89 -27.61 6.16
CA GLU A 478 -9.49 -26.56 6.99
C GLU A 478 -8.56 -25.34 7.01
N PHE A 479 -9.12 -24.13 6.96
CA PHE A 479 -8.40 -22.87 7.13
C PHE A 479 -9.37 -21.75 7.53
N THR A 480 -8.82 -20.67 8.09
CA THR A 480 -9.57 -19.47 8.50
C THR A 480 -9.15 -18.27 7.64
N SER A 481 -10.07 -17.75 6.83
CA SER A 481 -9.84 -16.50 6.08
C SER A 481 -9.89 -15.26 6.98
N ILE A 482 -9.22 -14.18 6.56
CA ILE A 482 -9.48 -12.82 7.04
C ILE A 482 -10.70 -12.29 6.27
N ILE A 483 -11.58 -11.55 6.94
CA ILE A 483 -12.81 -11.00 6.37
C ILE A 483 -12.46 -9.97 5.28
N ASN A 484 -13.05 -10.12 4.11
CA ASN A 484 -12.96 -9.11 3.04
C ASN A 484 -13.94 -7.97 3.36
N GLN A 485 -13.48 -6.92 4.05
CA GLN A 485 -14.31 -5.75 4.36
C GLN A 485 -14.79 -5.04 3.07
N PRO A 486 -15.98 -4.39 3.06
CA PRO A 486 -16.86 -4.12 4.20
C PRO A 486 -17.82 -5.27 4.59
N ASN A 487 -17.70 -6.47 4.01
CA ASN A 487 -18.54 -7.62 4.38
C ASN A 487 -18.36 -7.97 5.87
N SER A 488 -19.40 -8.44 6.54
CA SER A 488 -19.30 -8.96 7.92
C SER A 488 -18.79 -10.40 8.04
N ALA A 489 -18.70 -11.14 6.92
CA ALA A 489 -18.37 -12.56 6.95
C ALA A 489 -17.69 -13.07 5.66
N ILE A 490 -16.90 -14.13 5.82
CA ILE A 490 -16.27 -14.88 4.72
C ILE A 490 -16.29 -16.39 5.01
N LEU A 491 -16.68 -17.18 4.01
CA LEU A 491 -16.71 -18.64 4.08
C LEU A 491 -15.42 -19.24 3.52
N SER A 492 -14.71 -20.00 4.34
CA SER A 492 -13.50 -20.75 3.98
C SER A 492 -13.88 -22.22 3.67
N VAL A 493 -13.62 -22.67 2.45
CA VAL A 493 -14.04 -23.98 1.92
C VAL A 493 -12.85 -24.93 1.81
N GLY A 494 -12.85 -25.98 2.63
CA GLY A 494 -11.82 -27.02 2.63
C GLY A 494 -12.00 -28.07 1.54
N ALA A 495 -11.03 -28.99 1.45
CA ALA A 495 -11.07 -30.14 0.56
C ALA A 495 -12.20 -31.11 0.91
N ILE A 496 -12.80 -31.74 -0.10
CA ILE A 496 -13.64 -32.92 0.08
C ILE A 496 -12.71 -34.11 0.28
N VAL A 497 -12.82 -34.80 1.42
CA VAL A 497 -11.96 -35.94 1.78
C VAL A 497 -12.79 -37.18 2.11
N GLU A 498 -12.34 -38.33 1.61
CA GLU A 498 -12.86 -39.64 1.97
C GLU A 498 -12.28 -40.09 3.32
N LYS A 499 -13.15 -40.42 4.28
CA LYS A 499 -12.72 -40.91 5.60
C LYS A 499 -13.78 -41.82 6.24
N PRO A 500 -13.42 -42.56 7.30
CA PRO A 500 -14.41 -43.30 8.10
C PRO A 500 -15.39 -42.34 8.80
N VAL A 501 -16.70 -42.54 8.57
CA VAL A 501 -17.80 -41.82 9.21
C VAL A 501 -18.80 -42.81 9.79
N VAL A 502 -19.58 -42.40 10.80
CA VAL A 502 -20.66 -43.23 11.36
C VAL A 502 -21.97 -42.90 10.66
N LYS A 503 -22.47 -43.84 9.84
CA LYS A 503 -23.78 -43.77 9.17
C LYS A 503 -24.67 -44.89 9.68
N ASN A 504 -25.83 -44.52 10.24
CA ASN A 504 -26.82 -45.44 10.84
C ASN A 504 -26.22 -46.42 11.87
N GLY A 505 -25.25 -45.95 12.67
CA GLY A 505 -24.56 -46.75 13.69
C GLY A 505 -23.43 -47.65 13.18
N ALA A 506 -23.22 -47.73 11.85
CA ALA A 506 -22.11 -48.47 11.24
C ALA A 506 -21.00 -47.51 10.77
N ILE A 507 -19.74 -47.94 10.87
CA ILE A 507 -18.61 -47.23 10.26
C ILE A 507 -18.61 -47.51 8.75
N GLN A 508 -18.62 -46.46 7.95
CA GLN A 508 -18.65 -46.49 6.48
C GLN A 508 -17.64 -45.47 5.93
N VAL A 509 -17.23 -45.60 4.66
CA VAL A 509 -16.47 -44.53 3.99
C VAL A 509 -17.44 -43.42 3.61
N GLY A 510 -17.13 -42.18 3.97
CA GLY A 510 -17.92 -41.00 3.64
C GLY A 510 -17.05 -39.90 3.06
N ASN A 511 -17.61 -39.17 2.09
CA ASN A 511 -17.01 -37.98 1.51
C ASN A 511 -17.43 -36.77 2.37
N THR A 512 -16.47 -36.12 3.03
CA THR A 512 -16.74 -35.03 3.98
C THR A 512 -16.01 -33.76 3.59
N MET A 513 -16.63 -32.60 3.83
CA MET A 513 -16.03 -31.28 3.60
C MET A 513 -16.19 -30.42 4.85
N LYS A 514 -15.11 -29.74 5.26
CA LYS A 514 -15.19 -28.72 6.31
C LYS A 514 -15.47 -27.35 5.70
N LEU A 515 -16.31 -26.59 6.38
CA LEU A 515 -16.60 -25.20 6.08
C LEU A 515 -16.35 -24.37 7.34
N THR A 516 -15.51 -23.34 7.22
CA THR A 516 -15.17 -22.44 8.34
C THR A 516 -15.63 -21.03 8.01
N LEU A 517 -16.63 -20.54 8.73
CA LEU A 517 -17.10 -19.17 8.61
C LEU A 517 -16.29 -18.28 9.55
N ALA A 518 -15.67 -17.23 9.00
CA ALA A 518 -15.16 -16.12 9.80
C ALA A 518 -16.20 -15.01 9.84
N CYS A 519 -16.45 -14.45 11.02
CA CYS A 519 -17.48 -13.45 11.27
C CYS A 519 -16.94 -12.30 12.13
N ASP A 520 -17.41 -11.08 11.83
CA ASP A 520 -17.33 -9.93 12.73
C ASP A 520 -18.37 -10.12 13.85
N HIS A 521 -17.88 -10.32 15.08
CA HIS A 521 -18.76 -10.60 16.23
C HIS A 521 -19.66 -9.40 16.61
N ARG A 522 -19.45 -8.20 16.05
CA ARG A 522 -20.32 -7.03 16.23
C ARG A 522 -21.63 -7.13 15.45
N THR A 523 -21.66 -7.90 14.36
CA THR A 523 -22.82 -8.00 13.44
C THR A 523 -23.41 -9.40 13.35
N VAL A 524 -22.60 -10.43 13.59
CA VAL A 524 -23.03 -11.84 13.59
C VAL A 524 -22.64 -12.47 14.92
N ASP A 525 -23.63 -12.79 15.76
CA ASP A 525 -23.38 -13.58 16.97
C ASP A 525 -23.27 -15.10 16.67
N GLY A 526 -22.77 -15.86 17.65
CA GLY A 526 -22.59 -17.31 17.53
C GLY A 526 -23.87 -18.10 17.20
N ALA A 527 -25.06 -17.63 17.58
CA ALA A 527 -26.32 -18.29 17.25
C ALA A 527 -26.73 -17.99 15.80
N THR A 528 -26.66 -16.74 15.35
CA THR A 528 -26.95 -16.36 13.96
C THR A 528 -25.97 -17.01 12.98
N GLY A 529 -24.66 -17.02 13.31
CA GLY A 529 -23.64 -17.71 12.52
C GLY A 529 -23.87 -19.24 12.45
N ALA A 530 -24.26 -19.87 13.56
CA ALA A 530 -24.58 -21.30 13.59
C ALA A 530 -25.85 -21.65 12.81
N GLN A 531 -26.90 -20.82 12.88
CA GLN A 531 -28.14 -21.03 12.12
C GLN A 531 -27.93 -20.89 10.60
N PHE A 532 -27.10 -19.93 10.18
CA PHE A 532 -26.64 -19.81 8.80
C PHE A 532 -25.88 -21.07 8.36
N LEU A 533 -24.90 -21.54 9.15
CA LEU A 533 -24.13 -22.73 8.82
C LEU A 533 -24.99 -24.01 8.81
N GLN A 534 -25.95 -24.15 9.71
CA GLN A 534 -26.92 -25.26 9.69
C GLN A 534 -27.78 -25.24 8.41
N THR A 535 -28.16 -24.05 7.95
CA THR A 535 -28.94 -23.87 6.71
C THR A 535 -28.11 -24.18 5.47
N LEU A 536 -26.87 -23.68 5.40
CA LEU A 536 -25.90 -23.98 4.36
C LEU A 536 -25.59 -25.49 4.29
N LYS A 537 -25.39 -26.12 5.46
CA LYS A 537 -25.23 -27.57 5.60
C LYS A 537 -26.44 -28.33 5.02
N THR A 538 -27.65 -27.95 5.40
CA THR A 538 -28.89 -28.59 4.90
C THR A 538 -28.98 -28.53 3.37
N TYR A 539 -28.63 -27.40 2.75
CA TYR A 539 -28.61 -27.24 1.29
C TYR A 539 -27.54 -28.10 0.61
N LEU A 540 -26.35 -28.24 1.19
CA LEU A 540 -25.26 -29.03 0.60
C LEU A 540 -25.47 -30.55 0.78
N GLU A 541 -25.95 -30.98 1.94
CA GLU A 541 -26.30 -32.39 2.19
C GLU A 541 -27.56 -32.82 1.41
N ASN A 542 -28.40 -31.87 0.95
CA ASN A 542 -29.61 -32.15 0.20
C ASN A 542 -29.77 -31.20 -1.01
N PRO A 543 -28.94 -31.31 -2.08
CA PRO A 543 -28.87 -30.30 -3.16
C PRO A 543 -30.20 -30.03 -3.89
N VAL A 544 -31.11 -31.01 -3.92
CA VAL A 544 -32.46 -30.86 -4.50
C VAL A 544 -33.26 -29.75 -3.81
N THR A 545 -32.99 -29.46 -2.54
CA THR A 545 -33.62 -28.36 -1.79
C THR A 545 -33.21 -26.97 -2.25
N MET A 546 -32.21 -26.84 -3.14
CA MET A 546 -31.85 -25.58 -3.81
C MET A 546 -32.68 -25.30 -5.08
N LEU A 547 -33.61 -26.20 -5.45
CA LEU A 547 -34.49 -26.10 -6.61
C LEU A 547 -35.94 -25.73 -6.25
N ALA A 548 -36.23 -25.52 -4.95
CA ALA A 548 -37.53 -25.21 -4.37
C ALA A 548 -37.47 -23.93 -3.52
#